data_AF-A0A842KW72-F1
#
_entry.id   AF-A0A842KW72-F1
#
_cell.length_a   1.000
_cell.length_b   1.000
_cell.length_c   1.000
_cell.angle_alpha   90.00
_cell.angle_beta   90.00
_cell.angle_gamma   90.00
#
_symmetry.space_group_name_H-M   'P 1'
#
loop_
_entity.id
_entity.type
_entity.pdbx_description
1 polymer ?
#
loop_
_entity_poly.entity_id
_entity_poly.type
_entity_poly.pdbx_seq_one_letter_code
_entity_poly.pdbx_strand_id
1 'polypeptide(L)' 'MFYHPKVAVIILNYNSVDFLKPIVYNSIESALSIKYPNLDVVVVDNCSTDGSF' A
#
# COMPACT_ATOMS: atom_id res chain seq x y z
N MET A 1 29.07 -1.32 7.54
CA MET A 1 27.73 -1.54 6.95
C MET A 1 26.73 -0.94 7.91
N PHE A 2 25.91 0.02 7.48
CA PHE A 2 24.91 0.63 8.36
C PHE A 2 23.74 -0.34 8.56
N TYR A 3 23.25 -0.45 9.80
CA TYR A 3 22.05 -1.21 10.11
C TYR A 3 20.81 -0.41 9.69
N HIS A 4 19.92 -1.04 8.92
CA HIS A 4 18.64 -0.47 8.52
C HIS A 4 17.51 -1.31 9.13
N PRO A 5 16.80 -0.83 10.18
CA PRO A 5 15.68 -1.57 10.76
C PRO A 5 14.60 -1.86 9.72
N LYS A 6 13.87 -2.97 9.89
CA LYS A 6 12.77 -3.29 8.98
C LYS A 6 11.60 -2.33 9.18
N VAL A 7 11.07 -1.79 8.09
CA VAL A 7 9.89 -0.91 8.07
C VAL A 7 8.80 -1.57 7.24
N ALA A 8 7.55 -1.46 7.68
CA ALA A 8 6.39 -1.91 6.92
C ALA A 8 5.41 -0.75 6.72
N VAL A 9 4.98 -0.54 5.48
CA VAL A 9 3.88 0.37 5.12
C VAL A 9 2.64 -0.48 4.87
N ILE A 10 1.57 -0.21 5.62
CA ILE A 10 0.30 -0.94 5.52
C ILE A 10 -0.75 -0.01 4.90
N ILE A 11 -1.32 -0.43 3.78
CA ILE A 11 -2.38 0.27 3.06
C ILE A 11 -3.66 -0.54 3.24
N LEU A 12 -4.62 0.00 4.00
CA LEU A 12 -5.94 -0.61 4.16
C LEU A 12 -6.84 -0.20 2.99
N ASN A 13 -7.40 -1.20 2.31
CA ASN A 13 -8.35 -1.02 1.23
C ASN A 13 -9.76 -1.46 1.67
N TYR A 14 -10.77 -0.64 1.38
CA TYR A 14 -12.18 -1.01 1.52
C TYR A 14 -13.01 -0.27 0.48
N ASN A 15 -13.63 -1.01 -0.43
CA ASN A 15 -14.56 -0.49 -1.43
C ASN A 15 -14.05 0.74 -2.21
N SER A 16 -12.88 0.63 -2.84
CA SER A 16 -12.21 1.73 -3.54
C SER A 16 -12.38 1.77 -5.08
N VAL A 17 -13.16 0.86 -5.69
CA VAL A 17 -13.27 0.74 -7.16
C VAL A 17 -13.83 2.00 -7.80
N ASP A 18 -14.93 2.52 -7.25
CA ASP A 18 -15.71 3.59 -7.90
C ASP A 18 -15.26 5.01 -7.53
N PHE A 19 -14.71 5.20 -6.33
CA PHE A 19 -14.30 6.52 -5.88
C PHE A 19 -12.83 6.84 -6.21
N LEU A 20 -11.99 5.83 -6.40
CA LEU A 20 -10.57 5.98 -6.09
C LEU A 20 -9.63 5.01 -6.84
N LYS A 21 -9.90 4.65 -8.10
CA LYS A 21 -8.82 4.09 -8.95
C LYS A 21 -7.51 4.88 -8.84
N PRO A 22 -7.50 6.23 -8.77
CA PRO A 22 -6.26 6.93 -8.47
C PRO A 22 -5.78 6.77 -7.02
N ILE A 23 -6.60 6.76 -5.95
CA ILE A 23 -5.99 6.86 -4.60
C ILE A 23 -5.28 5.60 -4.15
N VAL A 24 -5.89 4.42 -4.26
CA VAL A 24 -5.25 3.18 -3.77
C VAL A 24 -4.03 2.88 -4.63
N TYR A 25 -4.17 3.07 -5.95
CA TYR A 25 -3.06 2.98 -6.89
C TYR A 25 -1.95 3.99 -6.56
N ASN A 26 -2.27 5.27 -6.36
CA ASN A 26 -1.29 6.32 -6.04
C ASN A 26 -0.65 6.09 -4.67
N SER A 27 -1.37 5.55 -3.70
CA SER A 27 -0.82 5.16 -2.39
C SER A 27 0.17 4.02 -2.53
N ILE A 28 -0.13 3.00 -3.36
CA ILE A 28 0.77 1.91 -3.67
C ILE A 28 2.02 2.45 -4.38
N GLU A 29 1.86 3.23 -5.45
CA GLU A 29 2.97 3.84 -6.20
C GLU A 29 3.84 4.73 -5.30
N SER A 30 3.22 5.53 -4.43
CA SER A 30 3.91 6.37 -3.47
C SER A 30 4.73 5.53 -2.48
N ALA A 31 4.15 4.45 -1.93
CA ALA A 31 4.86 3.55 -1.03
C ALA A 31 6.01 2.81 -1.71
N LEU A 32 5.82 2.33 -2.95
CA LEU A 32 6.86 1.66 -3.75
C LEU A 32 7.99 2.61 -4.17
N SER A 33 7.74 3.92 -4.23
CA SER A 33 8.75 4.93 -4.59
C SER A 33 9.78 5.19 -3.48
N ILE A 34 9.49 4.79 -2.23
CA ILE A 34 10.34 5.02 -1.06
C ILE A 34 11.70 4.34 -1.22
N LYS A 35 12.79 5.11 -1.09
CA LYS A 35 14.18 4.62 -1.23
C LYS A 35 14.79 4.10 0.07
N TYR A 36 14.02 3.33 0.85
CA TYR A 36 14.47 2.70 2.08
C TYR A 36 14.81 1.22 1.85
N PRO A 37 16.02 0.74 2.20
CA PRO A 37 16.51 -0.57 1.75
C PRO A 37 15.87 -1.78 2.44
N ASN A 38 15.16 -1.60 3.56
CA ASN A 38 14.53 -2.69 4.33
C ASN A 38 13.04 -2.39 4.55
N LEU A 39 12.31 -2.25 3.43
CA LEU A 39 10.91 -1.84 3.39
C LEU A 39 10.02 -2.96 2.84
N ASP A 40 8.94 -3.26 3.54
CA ASP A 40 7.80 -4.02 3.03
C ASP A 40 6.63 -3.08 2.76
N VAL A 41 5.89 -3.31 1.67
CA VAL A 41 4.62 -2.64 1.37
C VAL A 41 3.53 -3.71 1.33
N VAL A 42 2.50 -3.55 2.15
CA VAL A 42 1.40 -4.51 2.30
C VAL A 42 0.08 -3.81 2.04
N VAL A 43 -0.72 -4.36 1.14
CA VAL A 43 -2.11 -3.95 0.92
C VAL A 43 -3.01 -4.97 1.61
N VAL A 44 -3.94 -4.49 2.42
CA VAL A 44 -4.89 -5.32 3.17
C VAL A 44 -6.29 -4.99 2.68
N ASP A 45 -6.91 -5.95 2.00
CA ASP A 45 -8.34 -5.86 1.71
C ASP A 45 -9.16 -6.08 2.99
N ASN A 46 -10.08 -5.17 3.25
CA ASN A 46 -10.95 -5.18 4.43
C ASN A 46 -12.36 -5.70 4.09
N CYS A 47 -12.42 -6.84 3.38
CA CYS A 47 -13.66 -7.44 2.89
C CYS A 47 -14.41 -6.55 1.89
N SER A 48 -13.71 -6.05 0.86
CA SER A 48 -14.36 -5.25 -0.17
C SER A 48 -15.38 -6.08 -0.97
N THR A 49 -16.49 -5.45 -1.34
CA THR A 49 -17.59 -6.06 -2.11
C THR A 49 -17.77 -5.43 -3.49
N ASP A 50 -16.95 -4.45 -3.84
CA ASP A 50 -17.04 -3.68 -5.09
C ASP A 50 -16.02 -4.12 -6.15
N GLY A 51 -15.17 -5.11 -5.85
CA GLY A 51 -14.11 -5.59 -6.74
C GLY A 51 -12.74 -4.94 -6.53
N SER A 52 -12.52 -4.21 -5.43
CA SER A 52 -11.22 -3.60 -5.07
C SER A 52 -10.31 -4.52 -4.24
N PHE A 53 -10.65 -5.80 -4.10
CA PHE A 53 -9.86 -6.79 -3.35
C PHE A 53 -8.54 -7.17 -4.06
#